data_AF-A0A2C6KQW4-F1
#
_entry.id   AF-A0A2C6KQW4-F1
#
_cell.length_a   1.000
_cell.length_b   1.000
_cell.length_c   1.000
_cell.angle_alpha   90.00
_cell.angle_beta   90.00
_cell.angle_gamma   90.00
#
_symmetry.space_group_name_H-M   'P 1'
#
loop_
_entity.id
_entity.type
_entity.pdbx_description
1 polymer ?
#
loop_
_entity_poly.entity_id
_entity_poly.type
_entity_poly.pdbx_seq_one_letter_code
_entity_poly.pdbx_strand_id
1 'polypeptide(L)'
;MASSPEKEEMFKRAVARVLSQWTLLNLAVEHGWGGRGPQRRRQELYEWIIQTFLTSRVKSAWLASELSVKLEDLFHVIAEDESDIEVAELLVELYETTHRGDFTLATQVMQTHAGASTAASIEATAPGMSHTGSGEGGEGSFSTRDASDAECDMEEGNEEDDLADLMAGASVHPVGCEEPQGPGKFAAIS
;
A
#
# COMPACT_ATOMS: atom_id res chain seq x y z
N MET A 1 -14.66 6.62 31.57
CA MET A 1 -13.74 7.47 30.79
C MET A 1 -12.59 6.58 30.35
N ALA A 2 -12.43 6.35 29.06
CA ALA A 2 -11.39 5.45 28.54
C ALA A 2 -9.99 5.92 28.91
N SER A 3 -9.10 4.97 29.20
CA SER A 3 -7.71 5.24 29.55
C SER A 3 -6.94 5.75 28.31
N SER A 4 -5.94 6.61 28.50
CA SER A 4 -5.09 7.10 27.40
C SER A 4 -4.53 5.98 26.48
N PRO A 5 -4.04 4.83 27.00
CA PRO A 5 -3.58 3.73 26.15
C PRO A 5 -4.69 3.04 25.36
N GLU A 6 -5.91 2.96 25.92
CA GLU A 6 -7.07 2.36 25.24
C GLU A 6 -7.47 3.20 24.03
N LYS A 7 -7.46 4.53 24.17
CA LYS A 7 -7.69 5.46 23.07
C LYS A 7 -6.67 5.25 21.95
N GLU A 8 -5.39 5.18 22.30
CA GLU A 8 -4.32 4.99 21.33
C GLU A 8 -4.43 3.62 20.61
N GLU A 9 -4.73 2.55 21.35
CA GLU A 9 -4.91 1.21 20.78
C GLU A 9 -6.10 1.15 19.82
N MET A 10 -7.22 1.79 20.18
CA MET A 10 -8.41 1.88 19.33
C MET A 10 -8.11 2.66 18.03
N PHE A 11 -7.39 3.78 18.14
CA PHE A 11 -6.95 4.54 16.98
C PHE A 11 -6.05 3.70 16.06
N LYS A 12 -5.02 3.04 16.61
CA LYS A 12 -4.12 2.15 15.85
C LYS A 12 -4.87 1.07 15.09
N ARG A 13 -5.83 0.40 15.75
CA ARG A 13 -6.69 -0.61 15.10
C ARG A 13 -7.54 -0.02 13.98
N ALA A 14 -8.14 1.15 14.21
CA ALA A 14 -8.94 1.82 13.19
C ALA A 14 -8.10 2.22 11.97
N VAL A 15 -6.90 2.79 12.17
CA VAL A 15 -5.98 3.15 11.07
C VAL A 15 -5.59 1.92 10.26
N ALA A 16 -5.21 0.82 10.91
CA ALA A 16 -4.89 -0.43 10.23
C ALA A 16 -6.07 -0.92 9.37
N ARG A 17 -7.30 -0.71 9.87
CA ARG A 17 -8.51 -1.06 9.13
C ARG A 17 -8.72 -0.16 7.92
N VAL A 18 -8.61 1.17 8.06
CA VAL A 18 -8.73 2.12 6.95
C VAL A 18 -7.76 1.76 5.82
N LEU A 19 -6.48 1.53 6.15
CA LEU A 19 -5.48 1.13 5.16
C LEU A 19 -5.81 -0.21 4.49
N SER A 20 -6.39 -1.16 5.22
CA SER A 20 -6.83 -2.45 4.65
C SER A 20 -8.05 -2.34 3.74
N GLN A 21 -8.81 -1.24 3.82
CA GLN A 21 -10.00 -1.00 3.00
C GLN A 21 -9.71 -0.09 1.81
N TRP A 22 -8.60 0.67 1.86
CA TRP A 22 -8.20 1.54 0.77
C TRP A 22 -7.83 0.71 -0.46
N THR A 23 -8.71 0.77 -1.46
CA THR A 23 -8.65 -0.02 -2.70
C THR A 23 -7.33 0.22 -3.43
N LEU A 24 -6.92 1.47 -3.59
CA LEU A 24 -5.65 1.84 -4.23
C LEU A 24 -4.45 1.17 -3.55
N LEU A 25 -4.38 1.20 -2.22
CA LEU A 25 -3.30 0.58 -1.46
C LEU A 25 -3.33 -0.96 -1.53
N ASN A 26 -4.52 -1.55 -1.64
CA ASN A 26 -4.66 -2.99 -1.85
C ASN A 26 -4.19 -3.41 -3.23
N LEU A 27 -4.60 -2.70 -4.28
CA LEU A 27 -4.15 -2.94 -5.65
C LEU A 27 -2.62 -2.77 -5.77
N ALA A 28 -2.08 -1.71 -5.16
CA ALA A 28 -0.63 -1.49 -5.13
C ALA A 28 0.15 -2.64 -4.52
N VAL A 29 -0.40 -3.23 -3.46
CA VAL A 29 0.24 -4.36 -2.77
C VAL A 29 0.05 -5.67 -3.52
N GLU A 30 -1.12 -5.91 -4.10
CA GLU A 30 -1.45 -7.10 -4.87
C GLU A 30 -0.64 -7.20 -6.17
N HIS A 31 -0.51 -6.08 -6.89
CA HIS A 31 0.27 -6.01 -8.12
C HIS A 31 1.78 -5.81 -7.87
N GLY A 32 2.21 -5.65 -6.62
CA GLY A 32 3.61 -5.48 -6.27
C GLY A 32 4.22 -4.17 -6.78
N TRP A 33 3.41 -3.12 -6.93
CA TRP A 33 3.86 -1.79 -7.30
C TRP A 33 4.90 -1.29 -6.29
N GLY A 34 6.02 -0.72 -6.76
CA GLY A 34 7.18 -0.34 -5.94
C GLY A 34 8.16 -1.47 -5.57
N GLY A 35 8.09 -2.61 -6.26
CA GLY A 35 9.12 -3.67 -6.17
C GLY A 35 8.98 -4.60 -4.97
N ARG A 36 10.08 -5.24 -4.56
CA ARG A 36 10.05 -6.33 -3.56
C ARG A 36 9.61 -5.84 -2.18
N GLY A 37 8.67 -6.55 -1.58
CA GLY A 37 8.19 -6.31 -0.21
C GLY A 37 7.05 -5.29 -0.08
N PRO A 38 5.96 -5.39 -0.86
CA PRO A 38 4.83 -4.45 -0.75
C PRO A 38 4.16 -4.44 0.64
N GLN A 39 4.14 -5.58 1.34
CA GLN A 39 3.63 -5.67 2.71
C GLN A 39 4.47 -4.86 3.71
N ARG A 40 5.80 -4.84 3.53
CA ARG A 40 6.69 -4.04 4.37
C ARG A 40 6.43 -2.56 4.18
N ARG A 41 6.24 -2.12 2.93
CA ARG A 41 5.93 -0.71 2.61
C ARG A 41 4.56 -0.28 3.15
N ARG A 42 3.57 -1.16 3.14
CA ARG A 42 2.29 -0.93 3.83
C ARG A 42 2.50 -0.71 5.33
N GLN A 43 3.34 -1.52 5.96
CA GLN A 43 3.67 -1.36 7.38
C GLN A 43 4.43 -0.05 7.65
N GLU A 44 5.33 0.34 6.74
CA GLU A 44 6.05 1.62 6.82
C GLU A 44 5.09 2.82 6.72
N LEU A 45 4.10 2.76 5.82
CA LEU A 45 3.04 3.77 5.71
C LEU A 45 2.20 3.85 6.99
N TYR A 46 1.81 2.69 7.53
CA TYR A 46 1.07 2.62 8.79
C TYR A 46 1.84 3.28 9.95
N GLU A 47 3.10 2.91 10.14
CA GLU A 47 3.92 3.44 11.24
C GLU A 47 4.09 4.96 11.10
N TRP A 48 4.33 5.43 9.86
CA TRP A 48 4.44 6.84 9.56
C TRP A 48 3.17 7.62 9.93
N ILE A 49 1.97 7.11 9.59
CA ILE A 49 0.70 7.73 9.98
C ILE A 49 0.60 7.83 11.50
N ILE A 50 0.83 6.73 12.22
CA ILE A 50 0.74 6.71 13.69
C ILE A 50 1.70 7.73 14.31
N GLN A 51 2.97 7.72 13.88
CA GLN A 51 3.97 8.65 14.39
C GLN A 51 3.60 10.12 14.13
N THR A 52 2.98 10.41 12.98
CA THR A 52 2.56 11.76 12.58
C THR A 52 1.51 12.31 13.54
N PHE A 53 0.49 11.50 13.88
CA PHE A 53 -0.55 11.88 14.85
C PHE A 53 -0.03 11.96 16.29
N LEU A 54 0.98 11.16 16.65
CA LEU A 54 1.61 11.22 17.98
C LEU A 54 2.49 12.46 18.16
N THR A 55 3.11 12.95 17.08
CA THR A 55 4.10 14.04 17.14
C THR A 55 3.46 15.42 17.06
N SER A 56 2.37 15.59 16.31
CA SER A 56 1.80 16.90 16.02
C SER A 56 0.30 16.86 15.74
N ARG A 57 -0.35 18.03 15.84
CA ARG A 57 -1.73 18.18 15.37
C ARG A 57 -1.74 18.27 13.85
N VAL A 58 -2.38 17.28 13.24
CA VAL A 58 -2.45 17.10 11.80
C VAL A 58 -3.73 17.74 11.26
N LYS A 59 -3.67 18.42 10.11
CA LYS A 59 -4.85 18.86 9.36
C LYS A 59 -5.06 17.94 8.16
N SER A 60 -6.31 17.70 7.78
CA SER A 60 -6.68 16.82 6.66
C SER A 60 -6.00 17.24 5.35
N ALA A 61 -6.05 18.52 4.99
CA ALA A 61 -5.45 19.02 3.75
C ALA A 61 -3.93 18.76 3.66
N TRP A 62 -3.20 18.94 4.76
CA TRP A 62 -1.76 18.65 4.79
C TRP A 62 -1.50 17.14 4.75
N LEU A 63 -2.30 16.35 5.48
CA LEU A 63 -2.18 14.90 5.51
C LEU A 63 -2.46 14.29 4.13
N ALA A 64 -3.43 14.80 3.38
CA ALA A 64 -3.74 14.34 2.03
C ALA A 64 -2.55 14.55 1.09
N SER A 65 -1.97 15.76 1.06
CA SER A 65 -0.77 16.04 0.27
C SER A 65 0.42 15.17 0.67
N GLU A 66 0.60 14.90 1.95
CA GLU A 66 1.70 14.06 2.41
C GLU A 66 1.44 12.57 2.14
N LEU A 67 0.18 12.12 2.20
CA LEU A 67 -0.23 10.77 1.82
C LEU A 67 0.01 10.50 0.34
N SER A 68 -0.33 11.43 -0.56
CA SER A 68 -0.06 11.28 -1.99
C SER A 68 1.44 11.19 -2.28
N VAL A 69 2.26 12.04 -1.66
CA VAL A 69 3.73 11.94 -1.73
C VAL A 69 4.22 10.58 -1.22
N LYS A 70 3.69 10.07 -0.10
CA LYS A 70 4.07 8.75 0.42
C LYS A 70 3.64 7.60 -0.48
N LEU A 71 2.50 7.70 -1.14
CA LEU A 71 2.06 6.70 -2.12
C LEU A 71 2.98 6.69 -3.34
N GLU A 72 3.41 7.85 -3.81
CA GLU A 72 4.38 7.96 -4.91
C GLU A 72 5.75 7.40 -4.49
N ASP A 73 6.28 7.80 -3.33
CA ASP A 73 7.58 7.35 -2.81
C ASP A 73 7.61 5.82 -2.58
N LEU A 74 6.58 5.29 -1.93
CA LEU A 74 6.56 3.89 -1.51
C LEU A 74 6.10 3.00 -2.65
N PHE A 75 5.02 3.35 -3.34
CA PHE A 75 4.32 2.47 -4.28
C PHE A 75 4.43 2.93 -5.74
N HIS A 76 5.02 4.10 -6.01
CA HIS A 76 5.12 4.70 -7.35
C HIS A 76 3.74 4.91 -7.99
N VAL A 77 2.74 5.27 -7.18
CA VAL A 77 1.37 5.51 -7.64
C VAL A 77 0.77 6.79 -7.11
N ILE A 78 -0.16 7.32 -7.88
CA ILE A 78 -0.89 8.55 -7.60
C ILE A 78 -2.36 8.17 -7.44
N ALA A 79 -3.02 8.75 -6.42
CA ALA A 79 -4.47 8.64 -6.27
C ALA A 79 -5.16 9.56 -7.28
N GLU A 80 -5.70 8.99 -8.36
CA GLU A 80 -6.43 9.76 -9.38
C GLU A 80 -7.88 10.07 -8.99
N ASP A 81 -8.40 9.32 -8.03
CA ASP A 81 -9.78 9.36 -7.55
C ASP A 81 -9.97 10.24 -6.30
N GLU A 82 -8.94 11.02 -5.92
CA GLU A 82 -8.94 11.86 -4.72
C GLU A 82 -9.17 11.06 -3.41
N SER A 83 -8.98 9.73 -3.44
CA SER A 83 -9.17 8.86 -2.28
C SER A 83 -8.18 9.14 -1.15
N ASP A 84 -7.04 9.75 -1.44
CA ASP A 84 -6.08 10.25 -0.46
C ASP A 84 -6.67 11.37 0.41
N ILE A 85 -7.52 12.23 -0.17
CA ILE A 85 -8.22 13.30 0.56
C ILE A 85 -9.26 12.68 1.51
N GLU A 86 -10.10 11.77 1.01
CA GLU A 86 -11.12 11.10 1.82
C GLU A 86 -10.50 10.32 3.00
N VAL A 87 -9.41 9.59 2.72
CA VAL A 87 -8.68 8.85 3.75
C VAL A 87 -8.05 9.80 4.77
N ALA A 88 -7.47 10.92 4.33
CA ALA A 88 -6.89 11.91 5.25
C ALA A 88 -7.94 12.51 6.19
N GLU A 89 -9.11 12.88 5.67
CA GLU A 89 -10.22 13.40 6.46
C GLU A 89 -10.70 12.37 7.50
N LEU A 90 -10.90 11.12 7.05
CA LEU A 90 -11.32 10.03 7.93
C LEU A 90 -10.30 9.77 9.05
N LEU A 91 -9.00 9.79 8.76
CA LEU A 91 -7.94 9.59 9.76
C LEU A 91 -7.91 10.71 10.81
N VAL A 92 -8.09 11.96 10.39
CA VAL A 92 -8.16 13.11 11.31
C VAL A 92 -9.40 13.02 12.19
N GLU A 93 -10.56 12.72 11.61
CA GLU A 93 -11.80 12.56 12.37
C GLU A 93 -11.72 11.38 13.37
N LEU A 94 -11.12 10.27 12.97
CA LEU A 94 -10.84 9.13 13.85
C LEU A 94 -9.96 9.52 15.03
N TYR A 95 -8.91 10.31 14.80
CA TYR A 95 -8.05 10.77 15.88
C TYR A 95 -8.80 11.69 16.85
N GLU A 96 -9.57 12.66 16.33
CA GLU A 96 -10.33 13.60 17.16
C GLU A 96 -11.42 12.92 17.99
N THR A 97 -12.22 12.05 17.37
CA THR A 97 -13.29 11.28 18.04
C THR A 97 -12.72 10.39 19.14
N THR A 98 -11.67 9.64 18.82
CA THR A 98 -10.99 8.75 19.77
C THR A 98 -10.35 9.53 20.92
N HIS A 99 -9.80 10.72 20.65
CA HIS A 99 -9.23 11.58 21.68
C HIS A 99 -10.30 12.12 22.65
N ARG A 100 -11.47 12.52 22.13
CA ARG A 100 -12.64 12.91 22.94
C ARG A 100 -13.23 11.75 23.75
N GLY A 101 -12.97 10.51 23.34
CA GLY A 101 -13.50 9.29 23.96
C GLY A 101 -14.78 8.76 23.29
N ASP A 102 -15.08 9.24 22.08
CA ASP A 102 -16.16 8.75 21.23
C ASP A 102 -15.62 7.66 20.31
N PHE A 103 -15.91 6.39 20.62
CA PHE A 103 -15.41 5.25 19.82
C PHE A 103 -16.37 4.78 18.73
N THR A 104 -17.47 5.51 18.50
CA THR A 104 -18.51 5.13 17.54
C THR A 104 -17.94 5.02 16.13
N LEU A 105 -17.19 6.02 15.68
CA LEU A 105 -16.59 6.04 14.35
C LEU A 105 -15.53 4.94 14.19
N ALA A 106 -14.63 4.79 15.17
CA ALA A 106 -13.62 3.73 15.17
C ALA A 106 -14.26 2.33 15.10
N THR A 107 -15.33 2.11 15.87
CA THR A 107 -16.09 0.86 15.87
C THR A 107 -16.78 0.63 14.54
N GLN A 108 -17.37 1.67 13.95
CA GLN A 108 -18.01 1.60 12.64
C GLN A 108 -17.01 1.21 11.55
N VAL A 109 -15.84 1.87 11.49
CA VAL A 109 -14.77 1.55 10.54
C VAL A 109 -14.31 0.10 10.70
N MET A 110 -14.16 -0.37 11.95
CA MET A 110 -13.83 -1.78 12.23
C MET A 110 -14.91 -2.77 11.77
N GLN A 111 -16.19 -2.39 11.90
CA GLN A 111 -17.34 -3.18 11.48
C GLN A 111 -17.62 -3.12 9.98
N THR A 112 -17.07 -2.14 9.27
CA THR A 112 -17.15 -2.09 7.81
C THR A 112 -16.36 -3.28 7.27
N HIS A 113 -17.06 -4.40 7.05
CA HIS A 113 -16.52 -5.57 6.39
C HIS A 113 -16.13 -5.17 4.97
N ALA A 114 -15.07 -5.78 4.43
CA ALA A 114 -14.64 -5.64 3.04
C ALA A 114 -15.66 -6.30 2.08
N GLY A 115 -16.91 -5.83 2.15
CA GLY A 115 -18.09 -6.37 1.49
C GLY A 115 -18.50 -5.53 0.28
N ALA A 116 -17.55 -4.88 -0.40
CA ALA A 116 -17.75 -4.43 -1.77
C ALA A 116 -17.23 -5.49 -2.76
N SER A 117 -17.51 -6.77 -2.47
CA SER A 117 -17.55 -7.85 -3.45
C SER A 117 -19.02 -8.19 -3.69
N THR A 118 -19.79 -7.22 -4.19
CA THR A 118 -21.12 -7.46 -4.77
C THR A 118 -21.38 -6.42 -5.85
N ALA A 119 -20.73 -6.58 -7.00
CA ALA A 119 -21.34 -6.14 -8.24
C ALA A 119 -22.59 -7.02 -8.47
N ALA A 120 -23.72 -6.50 -7.99
CA ALA A 120 -25.10 -6.80 -8.38
C ALA A 120 -25.46 -8.26 -8.72
N SER A 121 -26.00 -8.98 -7.73
CA SER A 121 -26.96 -10.04 -7.98
C SER A 121 -28.26 -9.41 -8.51
N ILE A 122 -28.51 -9.50 -9.82
CA ILE A 122 -29.78 -9.13 -10.44
C ILE A 122 -30.64 -10.40 -10.50
N GLU A 123 -31.18 -10.82 -9.35
CA GLU A 123 -32.23 -11.84 -9.33
C GLU A 123 -33.59 -11.14 -9.31
N ALA A 124 -34.20 -10.99 -10.49
CA ALA A 124 -35.58 -10.57 -10.63
C ALA A 124 -36.40 -11.73 -11.20
N THR A 125 -37.04 -12.49 -10.32
CA THR A 125 -37.95 -13.60 -10.65
C THR A 125 -39.42 -13.13 -10.61
N ALA A 126 -40.08 -13.27 -11.77
CA ALA A 126 -41.50 -13.61 -12.05
C ALA A 126 -42.63 -12.55 -11.86
N PRO A 127 -43.87 -12.74 -12.42
CA PRO A 127 -44.37 -13.75 -13.37
C PRO A 127 -45.04 -13.15 -14.65
N GLY A 128 -45.48 -14.02 -15.57
CA GLY A 128 -45.80 -13.66 -16.95
C GLY A 128 -47.20 -13.10 -17.26
N MET A 129 -47.36 -12.70 -18.52
CA MET A 129 -48.61 -12.76 -19.26
C MET A 129 -48.29 -12.86 -20.75
N SER A 130 -48.82 -13.92 -21.37
CA SER A 130 -48.79 -14.27 -22.78
C SER A 130 -49.19 -13.12 -23.72
N HIS A 131 -48.51 -12.95 -24.85
CA HIS A 131 -49.16 -12.72 -26.14
C HIS A 131 -48.25 -13.17 -27.30
N THR A 132 -48.92 -13.79 -28.26
CA THR A 132 -48.45 -14.61 -29.38
C THR A 132 -48.01 -13.77 -30.59
N GLY A 133 -47.05 -14.28 -31.37
CA GLY A 133 -46.77 -13.84 -32.75
C GLY A 133 -45.28 -13.82 -33.05
N SER A 134 -44.68 -14.92 -33.51
CA SER A 134 -44.49 -15.25 -34.93
C SER A 134 -43.39 -14.41 -35.60
N GLY A 135 -42.22 -15.01 -35.79
CA GLY A 135 -41.10 -14.43 -36.53
C GLY A 135 -39.94 -15.42 -36.63
N GLU A 136 -39.71 -15.92 -37.84
CA GLU A 136 -38.85 -17.04 -38.22
C GLU A 136 -37.35 -16.73 -38.16
N GLY A 137 -36.56 -17.80 -37.97
CA GLY A 137 -35.32 -17.99 -38.73
C GLY A 137 -34.02 -17.71 -38.01
N GLY A 138 -33.15 -18.73 -37.93
CA GLY A 138 -31.71 -18.53 -37.74
C GLY A 138 -31.04 -19.53 -36.82
N GLU A 139 -31.05 -20.81 -37.19
CA GLU A 139 -30.04 -21.75 -36.73
C GLU A 139 -28.65 -21.29 -37.21
N GLY A 140 -27.77 -21.02 -36.27
CA GLY A 140 -26.40 -20.57 -36.50
C GLY A 140 -25.46 -21.31 -35.57
N SER A 141 -25.44 -22.64 -35.68
CA SER A 141 -24.32 -23.44 -35.19
C SER A 141 -23.12 -23.15 -36.08
N PHE A 142 -22.15 -22.36 -35.60
CA PHE A 142 -20.81 -22.40 -36.15
C PHE A 142 -19.86 -22.89 -35.07
N SER A 143 -19.40 -24.11 -35.29
CA SER A 143 -18.21 -24.64 -34.65
C SER A 143 -17.00 -23.88 -35.19
N THR A 144 -16.00 -23.72 -34.32
CA THR A 144 -14.60 -24.17 -34.46
C THR A 144 -13.61 -23.11 -34.00
N ARG A 145 -12.84 -23.49 -32.98
CA ARG A 145 -11.43 -23.15 -32.73
C ARG A 145 -10.82 -22.14 -33.71
N ASP A 146 -10.40 -21.00 -33.18
CA ASP A 146 -9.22 -20.31 -33.66
C ASP A 146 -8.27 -20.13 -32.47
N ALA A 147 -7.26 -21.00 -32.43
CA ALA A 147 -6.10 -20.84 -31.57
C ALA A 147 -5.11 -20.01 -32.38
N SER A 148 -5.08 -18.70 -32.15
CA SER A 148 -4.00 -17.84 -32.60
C SER A 148 -2.88 -17.88 -31.57
N ASP A 149 -2.09 -18.95 -31.74
CA ASP A 149 -0.68 -19.08 -31.45
C ASP A 149 0.06 -17.80 -31.89
N ALA A 150 0.36 -16.92 -30.93
CA ALA A 150 1.20 -15.75 -31.14
C ALA A 150 2.47 -15.95 -30.31
N GLU A 151 3.37 -16.75 -30.90
CA GLU A 151 4.75 -16.95 -30.49
C GLU A 151 5.47 -15.58 -30.51
N CYS A 152 5.55 -14.90 -29.36
CA CYS A 152 6.47 -13.79 -29.19
C CYS A 152 7.87 -14.34 -28.91
N ASP A 153 8.50 -14.79 -29.99
CA ASP A 153 9.95 -14.98 -30.10
C ASP A 153 10.63 -13.62 -29.92
N MET A 154 11.12 -13.35 -28.72
CA MET A 154 12.13 -12.31 -28.51
C MET A 154 13.46 -13.03 -28.33
N GLU A 155 14.32 -12.84 -29.33
CA GLU A 155 15.64 -13.44 -29.40
C GLU A 155 16.47 -13.21 -28.14
N GLU A 156 17.10 -14.31 -27.75
CA GLU A 156 18.18 -14.47 -26.80
C GLU A 156 19.41 -13.67 -27.28
N GLY A 157 19.52 -12.42 -26.85
CA GLY A 157 20.73 -11.62 -26.98
C GLY A 157 21.76 -12.03 -25.94
N ASN A 158 22.65 -12.95 -26.30
CA ASN A 158 23.86 -13.25 -25.53
C ASN A 158 24.95 -12.20 -25.81
N GLU A 159 25.33 -11.43 -24.80
CA GLU A 159 26.66 -10.82 -24.68
C GLU A 159 27.04 -10.74 -23.20
N GLU A 160 27.26 -11.92 -22.64
CA GLU A 160 28.32 -12.14 -21.65
C GLU A 160 29.68 -11.75 -22.27
N ASP A 161 30.59 -11.25 -21.42
CA ASP A 161 31.95 -10.77 -21.72
C ASP A 161 32.10 -9.26 -22.03
N ASP A 162 32.27 -8.43 -20.98
CA ASP A 162 33.30 -7.36 -20.89
C ASP A 162 32.99 -6.29 -19.82
N LEU A 163 33.00 -6.64 -18.52
CA LEU A 163 33.32 -5.65 -17.47
C LEU A 163 34.02 -6.23 -16.23
N ALA A 164 34.69 -7.38 -16.38
CA ALA A 164 35.53 -7.96 -15.34
C ALA A 164 36.94 -7.31 -15.24
N ASP A 165 37.29 -6.37 -16.13
CA ASP A 165 38.67 -5.88 -16.28
C ASP A 165 39.00 -4.58 -15.50
N LEU A 166 38.11 -4.09 -14.62
CA LEU A 166 38.43 -2.96 -13.72
C LEU A 166 38.88 -3.37 -12.31
N MET A 167 39.02 -4.68 -12.04
CA MET A 167 39.38 -5.25 -10.73
C MET A 167 40.82 -5.78 -10.65
N ALA A 168 41.73 -5.34 -11.52
CA ALA A 168 43.13 -5.80 -11.50
C ALA A 168 44.12 -4.62 -11.53
N GLY A 169 44.31 -3.95 -10.39
CA GLY A 169 45.29 -2.86 -10.31
C GLY A 169 45.57 -2.29 -8.93
N ALA A 170 46.00 -3.12 -7.97
CA ALA A 170 47.14 -2.86 -7.08
C ALA A 170 47.01 -3.53 -5.69
N SER A 171 47.67 -4.68 -5.59
CA SER A 171 48.62 -5.05 -4.52
C SER A 171 48.19 -4.95 -3.04
N VAL A 172 47.79 -6.11 -2.53
CA VAL A 172 47.99 -6.60 -1.16
C VAL A 172 49.39 -6.27 -0.61
N HIS A 173 49.45 -5.69 0.60
CA HIS A 173 50.52 -5.88 1.58
C HIS A 173 49.88 -6.20 2.95
N PRO A 174 50.22 -7.31 3.61
CA PRO A 174 49.81 -7.62 4.98
C PRO A 174 51.00 -7.54 5.97
N VAL A 175 50.81 -6.87 7.11
CA VAL A 175 51.59 -6.87 8.38
C VAL A 175 51.38 -5.48 9.01
N GLY A 176 51.09 -5.28 10.28
CA GLY A 176 51.04 -6.16 11.43
C GLY A 176 50.53 -5.39 12.65
N CYS A 177 50.44 -6.10 13.76
CA CYS A 177 50.06 -5.65 15.10
C CYS A 177 50.70 -4.31 15.51
N GLU A 178 49.93 -3.42 16.14
CA GLU A 178 50.27 -2.92 17.48
C GLU A 178 49.07 -2.21 18.14
N GLU A 179 48.85 -2.60 19.39
CA GLU A 179 47.90 -2.04 20.35
C GLU A 179 48.60 -0.87 21.12
N PRO A 180 48.12 -0.43 22.29
CA PRO A 180 47.50 0.86 22.59
C PRO A 180 48.45 1.91 23.22
N GLN A 181 48.05 3.19 23.22
CA GLN A 181 48.34 4.26 24.22
C GLN A 181 47.94 5.62 23.61
N GLY A 182 47.27 6.57 24.26
CA GLY A 182 46.86 6.79 25.64
C GLY A 182 46.17 8.17 25.72
N PRO A 183 45.60 8.54 26.88
CA PRO A 183 44.74 9.71 27.03
C PRO A 183 45.56 11.00 27.16
N GLY A 184 45.19 12.02 26.38
CA GLY A 184 45.68 13.38 26.54
C GLY A 184 45.15 14.01 27.84
N LYS A 185 45.85 13.73 28.94
CA LYS A 185 45.79 14.53 30.17
C LYS A 185 46.69 15.73 29.98
N PHE A 186 46.14 16.94 29.87
CA PHE A 186 46.84 18.12 30.36
C PHE A 186 46.24 18.45 31.74
N ALA A 187 47.02 18.18 32.77
CA ALA A 187 46.67 18.43 34.15
C ALA A 187 46.95 19.89 34.55
N ALA A 188 46.18 20.32 35.54
CA ALA A 188 46.21 21.54 36.32
C ALA A 188 47.56 22.22 36.60
N ILE A 189 47.52 23.53 36.84
CA ILE A 189 48.14 24.17 38.02
C ILE A 189 47.47 25.52 38.33
N SER A 190 47.10 25.69 39.60
CA SER A 190 46.88 26.89 40.43
C SER A 190 46.07 28.08 39.91
#